data_AF-A0A2H0TJW1-F1
#
_entry.id   AF-A0A2H0TJW1-F1
#
_cell.length_a   1.000
_cell.length_b   1.000
_cell.length_c   1.000
_cell.angle_alpha   90.00
_cell.angle_beta   90.00
_cell.angle_gamma   90.00
#
_symmetry.space_group_name_H-M   'P 1'
#
loop_
_entity.id
_entity.type
_entity.pdbx_description
1 polymer ?
#
loop_
_entity_poly.entity_id
_entity_poly.type
_entity_poly.pdbx_seq_one_letter_code
_entity_poly.pdbx_strand_id
1 'polypeptide(L)' 'MAQYLPIAQIVVAIFLILFILLQQRGTALGSAFGGEGGFYATRRGIQKKIFWATIVFGVLFIVLALLNLIL' A
#
# COMPACT_ATOMS: atom_id res chain seq x y z
N MET A 1 -25.15 12.39 14.80
CA MET A 1 -24.43 11.10 14.81
C MET A 1 -23.11 11.31 14.09
N ALA A 2 -22.01 11.34 14.81
CA ALA A 2 -20.77 11.84 14.25
C ALA A 2 -20.11 10.81 13.32
N GLN A 3 -19.91 11.21 12.06
CA GLN A 3 -19.36 10.38 10.98
C GLN A 3 -17.83 10.24 11.09
N TYR A 4 -17.32 9.86 12.27
CA TYR A 4 -15.88 9.75 12.48
C TYR A 4 -15.26 8.55 11.74
N LEU A 5 -16.00 7.44 11.59
CA LEU A 5 -15.54 6.23 10.92
C LEU A 5 -15.26 6.45 9.41
N PRO A 6 -16.18 7.02 8.61
CA PRO A 6 -15.92 7.33 7.21
C PRO A 6 -14.76 8.30 7.02
N ILE A 7 -14.66 9.34 7.87
CA ILE A 7 -13.56 10.31 7.82
C ILE A 7 -12.21 9.61 8.06
N ALA A 8 -12.13 8.76 9.09
CA ALA A 8 -10.92 7.98 9.36
C ALA A 8 -10.55 7.06 8.20
N GLN A 9 -11.54 6.41 7.57
CA GLN A 9 -11.33 5.53 6.42
C GLN A 9 -10.79 6.29 5.20
N ILE A 10 -11.31 7.49 4.91
CA ILE A 10 -10.81 8.37 3.84
C ILE A 10 -9.35 8.77 4.12
N VAL A 11 -9.04 9.18 5.34
CA VAL A 11 -7.67 9.57 5.72
C VAL A 11 -6.70 8.40 5.53
N VAL A 12 -7.07 7.20 6.01
CA VAL A 12 -6.26 5.98 5.83
C VAL A 12 -6.08 5.65 4.36
N ALA A 13 -7.12 5.77 3.54
CA ALA A 13 -7.05 5.52 2.09
C ALA A 13 -6.03 6.45 1.41
N ILE A 14 -6.03 7.73 1.76
CA ILE A 14 -5.08 8.72 1.20
C ILE A 14 -3.64 8.30 1.51
N PHE A 15 -3.33 7.97 2.76
CA PHE A 15 -1.98 7.50 3.14
C PHE A 15 -1.60 6.20 2.41
N LEU A 16 -2.55 5.29 2.25
CA LEU A 16 -2.34 4.02 1.55
C LEU A 16 -1.98 4.26 0.08
N ILE A 17 -2.71 5.16 -0.61
CA ILE A 17 -2.41 5.58 -1.98
C ILE A 17 -1.01 6.20 -2.06
N LEU A 18 -0.67 7.14 -1.17
CA LEU A 18 0.65 7.77 -1.14
C LEU A 18 1.76 6.74 -0.96
N PHE A 19 1.61 5.78 -0.04
CA PHE A 19 2.59 4.74 0.16
C PHE A 19 2.72 3.80 -1.05
N ILE A 20 1.61 3.45 -1.71
CA ILE A 20 1.65 2.63 -2.94
C ILE A 20 2.40 3.37 -4.06
N LEU A 21 2.15 4.67 -4.25
CA LEU A 21 2.83 5.46 -5.27
C LEU A 21 4.33 5.61 -5.01
N LEU A 22 4.72 5.72 -3.73
CA LEU A 22 6.13 5.77 -3.33
C LEU A 22 6.84 4.41 -3.44
N GLN A 23 6.11 3.30 -3.54
CA GLN A 23 6.72 1.99 -3.74
C GLN A 23 7.24 1.84 -5.18
N GLN A 24 8.56 1.80 -5.33
CA GLN A 24 9.19 1.45 -6.60
C GLN A 24 8.86 0.00 -6.97
N ARG A 25 8.19 -0.18 -8.11
CA ARG A 25 7.93 -1.49 -8.72
C ARG A 25 9.11 -1.85 -9.63
N GLY A 26 10.19 -2.36 -9.05
CA GLY A 26 11.26 -2.97 -9.82
C GLY A 26 10.73 -4.20 -10.57
N THR A 27 11.04 -4.30 -11.85
CA THR A 27 11.07 -5.53 -12.67
C THR A 27 9.76 -6.22 -13.13
N ALA A 28 8.56 -5.80 -12.69
CA ALA A 28 7.33 -6.54 -13.05
C ALA A 28 6.97 -6.53 -14.56
N LEU A 29 7.23 -5.43 -15.28
CA LEU A 29 6.92 -5.33 -16.71
C LEU A 29 8.09 -5.79 -17.60
N GLY A 30 9.34 -5.46 -17.26
CA GLY A 30 10.51 -5.78 -18.10
C GLY A 30 10.81 -7.29 -18.24
N SER A 31 10.41 -8.10 -17.25
CA SER A 31 10.54 -9.56 -17.29
C SER A 31 9.50 -10.24 -18.19
N ALA A 32 8.34 -9.62 -18.41
CA ALA A 32 7.30 -10.13 -19.30
C ALA A 32 7.65 -9.93 -20.79
N PHE A 33 8.63 -9.08 -21.12
CA PHE A 33 9.06 -8.76 -22.48
C PHE A 33 10.40 -9.42 -22.87
N GLY A 34 10.84 -10.47 -22.18
CA GLY A 34 12.03 -11.26 -22.59
C GLY A 34 13.38 -10.58 -22.37
N GLY A 35 13.46 -9.51 -21.57
CA GLY A 35 14.73 -8.88 -21.21
C GLY A 35 15.54 -9.74 -20.23
N GLU A 36 16.69 -10.27 -20.68
CA GLU A 36 17.65 -11.10 -19.91
C GLU A 36 18.29 -10.44 -18.67
N GLY A 37 17.87 -9.23 -18.30
CA GLY A 37 18.46 -8.44 -17.23
C GLY A 37 17.43 -7.96 -16.22
N GLY A 38 16.78 -8.89 -15.51
CA GLY A 38 16.01 -8.54 -14.31
C GLY A 38 16.93 -7.97 -13.25
N PHE A 39 17.02 -6.63 -13.14
CA PHE A 39 17.75 -5.98 -12.06
C PHE A 39 16.98 -6.22 -10.75
N TYR A 40 17.27 -7.34 -10.08
CA TYR A 40 16.74 -7.65 -8.76
C TYR A 40 17.35 -6.71 -7.72
N ALA A 41 16.87 -5.48 -7.67
CA ALA A 41 17.17 -4.57 -6.59
C ALA A 41 16.56 -5.16 -5.30
N THR A 42 17.41 -5.64 -4.41
CA THR A 42 16.97 -6.03 -3.06
C THR A 42 16.36 -4.80 -2.40
N ARG A 43 15.12 -4.91 -1.90
CA ARG A 43 14.47 -3.83 -1.14
C ARG A 43 15.26 -3.58 0.15
N ARG A 44 16.11 -2.55 0.17
CA ARG A 44 16.92 -2.18 1.34
C ARG A 44 16.43 -0.87 1.97
N GLY A 45 16.57 -0.76 3.29
CA GLY A 45 16.28 0.47 4.05
C GLY A 45 14.84 0.95 3.95
N ILE A 46 14.66 2.15 3.40
CA ILE A 46 13.39 2.89 3.35
C ILE A 46 12.32 2.14 2.55
N GLN A 47 12.69 1.52 1.42
CA GLN A 47 11.72 0.77 0.59
C GLN A 47 11.06 -0.39 1.34
N LYS A 48 11.82 -1.10 2.19
CA LYS A 48 11.28 -2.18 3.03
C LYS A 48 10.32 -1.62 4.09
N LYS A 49 10.64 -0.47 4.68
CA LYS A 49 9.76 0.20 5.65
C LYS A 49 8.45 0.66 5.02
N ILE A 50 8.50 1.30 3.84
CA ILE A 50 7.30 1.72 3.10
C ILE A 50 6.44 0.50 2.75
N PHE A 51 7.06 -0.61 2.33
CA PHE A 51 6.32 -1.84 2.03
C PHE A 51 5.56 -2.38 3.26
N TRP A 52 6.23 -2.47 4.41
CA TRP A 52 5.57 -2.86 5.67
C TRP A 52 4.50 -1.86 6.10
N ALA A 53 4.73 -0.56 5.94
CA ALA A 53 3.74 0.47 6.23
C ALA A 53 2.49 0.29 5.36
N THR A 54 2.63 0.04 4.07
CA THR A 54 1.47 -0.22 3.19
C THR A 54 0.69 -1.47 3.59
N ILE A 55 1.36 -2.53 4.04
CA ILE A 55 0.67 -3.73 4.55
C ILE A 55 -0.15 -3.37 5.79
N VAL A 56 0.45 -2.67 6.76
CA VAL A 56 -0.23 -2.25 7.99
C VAL A 56 -1.43 -1.36 7.68
N PHE A 57 -1.25 -0.34 6.84
CA PHE A 57 -2.33 0.56 6.43
C PHE A 57 -3.40 -0.16 5.60
N GLY A 58 -3.03 -1.17 4.80
CA GLY A 58 -3.96 -2.02 4.07
C GLY A 58 -4.86 -2.84 4.98
N VAL A 59 -4.28 -3.49 6.00
CA VAL A 59 -5.05 -4.22 7.01
C VAL A 59 -5.96 -3.25 7.79
N LEU A 60 -5.43 -2.09 8.20
CA LEU A 60 -6.20 -1.08 8.91
C LEU A 60 -7.40 -0.59 8.07
N PHE A 61 -7.21 -0.37 6.77
CA PHE A 61 -8.28 0.03 5.86
C PHE A 61 -9.39 -1.02 5.78
N ILE A 62 -9.03 -2.30 5.67
CA ILE A 62 -10.00 -3.40 5.63
C ILE A 62 -10.77 -3.48 6.96
N VAL A 63 -10.08 -3.38 8.10
CA VAL A 63 -10.73 -3.40 9.42
C VAL A 63 -11.70 -2.22 9.57
N LEU A 64 -11.29 -1.01 9.18
CA LEU A 64 -12.17 0.16 9.20
C LEU A 64 -13.38 0.01 8.27
N ALA A 65 -13.20 -0.56 7.08
CA ALA A 65 -14.29 -0.82 6.15
C ALA A 65 -15.29 -1.84 6.71
N LEU A 66 -14.81 -2.90 7.37
CA LEU A 66 -15.69 -3.88 8.03
C LEU A 66 -16.44 -3.26 9.21
N LEU A 67 -15.76 -2.44 10.04
CA LEU A 67 -16.39 -1.73 11.14
C LEU A 67 -17.45 -0.75 10.63
N ASN A 68 -17.19 -0.02 9.53
CA ASN A 68 -18.16 0.88 8.93
C ASN A 68 -19.35 0.16 8.29
N LEU A 69 -19.17 -1.07 7.82
CA LEU A 69 -20.26 -1.88 7.28
C LEU A 69 -21.19 -2.42 8.38
N ILE A 70 -20.62 -2.77 9.54
CA ILE A 70 -21.35 -3.41 10.64
C ILE A 70 -21.99 -2.37 11.58
N LEU A 71 -21.33 -1.23 11.79
CA LEU A 71 -21.71 -0.18 12.74
C LEU A 71 -22.38 1.01 12.06
#